data_AF-A0A924JP36-F1
#
_entry.id   AF-A0A924JP36-F1
#
_cell.length_a   1.000
_cell.length_b   1.000
_cell.length_c   1.000
_cell.angle_alpha   90.00
_cell.angle_beta   90.00
_cell.angle_gamma   90.00
#
_symmetry.space_group_name_H-M   'P 1'
#
loop_
_entity.id
_entity.type
_entity.pdbx_description
1 polymer ?
#
loop_
_entity_poly.entity_id
_entity_poly.type
_entity_poly.pdbx_seq_one_letter_code
_entity_poly.pdbx_strand_id
1 'polypeptide(L)'
;IADKASLQIIAQKSEGCMRDALSILDKIVSFTNGEVNYANTLEHLNILDHDYYFKMLESLLQQDLAGSMLLFDEINRKGFEGDLVLNGFAEFIRNILVCKDARAAQLLDVVEGLQPKYLATAANASSSYLVSALNILNDAEINFKMARNKRLHVELTLIKLNFLQQAIELSVNDGIVSKKKRVDGPVAIRFKPVPSLQIKQQPKVVADAKLYVQEETNSKLEIPNSKSLISASEKHPTSNIQQQQTPNAKHQTIASSGPKKSLLDALREKAGHAYNVIPVEEAEVLDTEKLRKCWDDYIAIMQQQGGKNSTIGTFRMAKIDILDDISFKVTVNAFTQQKFVEQEKMMLADHIQTAFKNRSITFATYVEDLETKQDVPLYMILNSRQRFERMAEQYPMLKVLRDKLKLTIE
;
A
#
# COMPACT_ATOMS: atom_id res chain seq x y z
N ILE A 1 -30.62 21.21 26.94
CA ILE A 1 -30.22 22.08 25.81
C ILE A 1 -29.38 21.23 24.88
N ALA A 2 -29.67 21.23 23.57
CA ALA A 2 -28.93 20.45 22.59
C ALA A 2 -28.45 21.35 21.45
N ASP A 3 -27.17 21.30 21.10
CA ASP A 3 -26.64 21.97 19.92
C ASP A 3 -26.85 21.14 18.65
N LYS A 4 -26.93 21.82 17.50
CA LYS A 4 -27.24 21.18 16.21
C LYS A 4 -26.20 20.13 15.81
N ALA A 5 -24.93 20.37 16.13
CA ALA A 5 -23.84 19.44 15.83
C ALA A 5 -23.99 18.10 16.56
N SER A 6 -24.32 18.12 17.85
CA SER A 6 -24.59 16.89 18.61
C SER A 6 -25.78 16.11 18.06
N LEU A 7 -26.87 16.80 17.71
CA LEU A 7 -28.03 16.14 17.12
C LEU A 7 -27.71 15.47 15.78
N GLN A 8 -26.87 16.10 14.96
CA GLN A 8 -26.40 15.52 13.70
C GLN A 8 -25.55 14.26 13.93
N ILE A 9 -24.64 14.27 14.92
CA ILE A 9 -23.86 13.09 15.28
C ILE A 9 -24.75 11.94 15.75
N ILE A 10 -25.74 12.23 16.60
CA ILE A 10 -26.69 11.22 17.09
C ILE A 10 -27.49 10.63 15.92
N ALA A 11 -27.94 11.46 14.97
CA ALA A 11 -28.62 11.02 13.77
C ALA A 11 -27.73 10.13 12.88
N GLN A 12 -26.46 10.50 12.70
CA GLN A 12 -25.50 9.73 11.92
C GLN A 12 -25.20 8.38 12.58
N LYS A 13 -24.99 8.37 13.90
CA LYS A 13 -24.70 7.15 14.68
C LYS A 13 -25.87 6.17 14.73
N SER A 14 -27.09 6.67 14.66
CA SER A 14 -28.32 5.86 14.63
C SER A 14 -28.73 5.42 13.23
N GLU A 15 -27.94 5.75 12.19
CA GLU A 15 -28.23 5.42 10.80
C GLU A 15 -29.64 5.86 10.35
N GLY A 16 -30.16 6.96 10.96
CA GLY A 16 -31.51 7.46 10.70
C GLY A 16 -32.65 6.70 11.38
N CYS A 17 -32.37 5.67 12.19
CA CYS A 17 -33.39 4.97 12.97
C CYS A 17 -33.85 5.83 14.16
N MET A 18 -35.06 6.39 14.08
CA MET A 18 -35.60 7.31 15.09
C MET A 18 -35.65 6.70 16.51
N ARG A 19 -35.89 5.39 16.64
CA ARG A 19 -35.93 4.72 17.94
C ARG A 19 -34.54 4.65 18.58
N ASP A 20 -33.53 4.36 17.77
CA ASP A 20 -32.15 4.26 18.25
C ASP A 20 -31.60 5.65 18.55
N ALA A 21 -31.92 6.65 17.71
CA ALA A 21 -31.61 8.05 17.95
C ALA A 21 -32.18 8.55 19.29
N LEU A 22 -33.45 8.26 19.57
CA LEU A 22 -34.10 8.65 20.83
C LEU A 22 -33.47 7.92 22.02
N SER A 23 -33.21 6.61 21.89
CA SER A 23 -32.56 5.82 22.95
C SER A 23 -31.15 6.32 23.27
N ILE A 24 -30.39 6.72 22.24
CA ILE A 24 -29.06 7.33 22.37
C ILE A 24 -29.17 8.69 23.06
N LEU A 25 -30.10 9.53 22.62
CA LEU A 25 -30.32 10.86 23.19
C LEU A 25 -30.69 10.78 24.67
N ASP A 26 -31.64 9.91 25.04
CA ASP A 26 -32.07 9.69 26.42
C ASP A 26 -30.91 9.22 27.30
N LYS A 27 -30.05 8.34 26.75
CA LYS A 27 -28.84 7.90 27.44
C LYS A 27 -27.90 9.08 27.71
N ILE A 28 -27.59 9.89 26.71
CA ILE A 28 -26.69 11.05 26.86
C ILE A 28 -27.27 12.04 27.87
N VAL A 29 -28.55 12.40 27.74
CA VAL A 29 -29.26 13.34 28.63
C VAL A 29 -29.21 12.88 30.09
N SER A 30 -29.33 11.57 30.33
CA SER A 30 -29.26 10.98 31.67
C SER A 30 -27.88 11.12 32.31
N PHE A 31 -26.81 11.15 31.51
CA PHE A 31 -25.43 11.30 32.01
C PHE A 31 -24.96 12.75 32.08
N THR A 32 -25.57 13.66 31.31
CA THR A 32 -25.13 15.07 31.20
C THR A 32 -26.04 16.08 31.90
N ASN A 33 -26.92 15.63 32.80
CA ASN A 33 -27.91 16.47 33.49
C ASN A 33 -28.73 17.37 32.53
N GLY A 34 -29.00 16.90 31.31
CA GLY A 34 -29.76 17.64 30.30
C GLY A 34 -28.96 18.58 29.39
N GLU A 35 -27.62 18.59 29.47
CA GLU A 35 -26.75 19.33 28.53
C GLU A 35 -26.17 18.40 27.45
N VAL A 36 -26.68 18.50 26.23
CA VAL A 36 -26.20 17.74 25.08
C VAL A 36 -25.33 18.69 24.25
N ASN A 37 -24.01 18.64 24.50
CA ASN A 37 -23.00 19.41 23.75
C ASN A 37 -22.12 18.48 22.90
N TYR A 38 -21.41 19.04 21.93
CA TYR A 38 -20.61 18.26 20.97
C TYR A 38 -19.57 17.35 21.66
N ALA A 39 -18.81 17.89 22.61
CA ALA A 39 -17.76 17.15 23.29
C ALA A 39 -18.31 15.97 24.12
N ASN A 40 -19.34 16.21 24.93
CA ASN A 40 -19.98 15.17 25.75
C ASN A 40 -20.63 14.10 24.86
N THR A 41 -21.22 14.52 23.73
CA THR A 41 -21.85 13.59 22.77
C THR A 41 -20.81 12.66 22.15
N LEU A 42 -19.66 13.18 21.73
CA LEU A 42 -18.57 12.36 21.20
C LEU A 42 -18.04 11.36 22.23
N GLU A 43 -17.84 11.80 23.47
CA GLU A 43 -17.36 10.95 24.56
C GLU A 43 -18.35 9.80 24.85
N HIS A 44 -19.63 10.10 25.02
CA HIS A 44 -20.65 9.08 25.31
C HIS A 44 -20.92 8.12 24.15
N LEU A 45 -20.70 8.58 22.90
CA LEU A 45 -20.83 7.74 21.71
C LEU A 45 -19.55 6.98 21.34
N ASN A 46 -18.46 7.22 22.08
CA ASN A 46 -17.13 6.72 21.77
C ASN A 46 -16.75 7.00 20.30
N ILE A 47 -17.00 8.24 19.86
CA ILE A 47 -16.65 8.73 18.53
C ILE A 47 -15.41 9.61 18.66
N LEU A 48 -14.39 9.33 17.86
CA LEU A 48 -13.19 10.14 17.82
C LEU A 48 -13.48 11.45 17.07
N ASP A 49 -13.08 12.57 17.65
CA ASP A 49 -13.27 13.89 17.04
C ASP A 49 -12.49 14.01 15.72
N HIS A 50 -13.13 14.60 14.70
CA HIS A 50 -12.54 14.78 13.37
C HIS A 50 -11.25 15.59 13.40
N ASP A 51 -11.07 16.46 14.39
CA ASP A 51 -9.85 17.23 14.60
C ASP A 51 -8.59 16.36 14.76
N TYR A 52 -8.73 15.14 15.32
CA TYR A 52 -7.63 14.18 15.36
C TYR A 52 -7.23 13.70 13.96
N TYR A 53 -8.21 13.44 13.10
CA TYR A 53 -7.93 12.98 11.73
C TYR A 53 -7.31 14.09 10.87
N PHE A 54 -7.73 15.35 11.05
CA PHE A 54 -7.07 16.49 10.41
C PHE A 54 -5.61 16.60 10.81
N LYS A 55 -5.32 16.57 12.13
CA LYS A 55 -3.95 16.63 12.65
C LYS A 55 -3.12 15.43 12.16
N MET A 56 -3.72 14.23 12.17
CA MET A 56 -3.06 13.01 11.70
C MET A 56 -2.65 13.14 10.23
N LEU A 57 -3.57 13.55 9.35
CA LEU A 57 -3.26 13.74 7.94
C LEU A 57 -2.20 14.83 7.72
N GLU A 58 -2.27 15.94 8.46
CA GLU A 58 -1.25 16.99 8.40
C GLU A 58 0.14 16.46 8.77
N SER A 59 0.28 15.75 9.88
CA SER A 59 1.54 15.12 10.29
C SER A 59 2.06 14.15 9.21
N LEU A 60 1.19 13.33 8.63
CA LEU A 60 1.57 12.36 7.59
C LEU A 60 2.03 13.04 6.29
N LEU A 61 1.36 14.13 5.87
CA LEU A 61 1.77 14.90 4.69
C LEU A 61 3.10 15.66 4.92
N GLN A 62 3.35 16.10 6.15
CA GLN A 62 4.62 16.72 6.54
C GLN A 62 5.74 15.70 6.78
N GLN A 63 5.43 14.40 6.71
CA GLN A 63 6.31 13.28 7.03
C GLN A 63 6.77 13.25 8.50
N ASP A 64 6.00 13.85 9.40
CA ASP A 64 6.23 13.83 10.83
C ASP A 64 5.72 12.52 11.46
N LEU A 65 6.59 11.52 11.46
CA LEU A 65 6.31 10.22 12.09
C LEU A 65 6.15 10.35 13.60
N ALA A 66 6.91 11.24 14.25
CA ALA A 66 6.86 11.39 15.70
C ALA A 66 5.52 11.99 16.12
N GLY A 67 5.07 13.05 15.43
CA GLY A 67 3.77 13.67 15.66
C GLY A 67 2.60 12.70 15.46
N SER A 68 2.61 11.92 14.36
CA SER A 68 1.55 10.92 14.11
C SER A 68 1.53 9.80 15.17
N MET A 69 2.69 9.33 15.65
CA MET A 69 2.77 8.34 16.73
C MET A 69 2.29 8.89 18.07
N LEU A 70 2.64 10.14 18.41
CA LEU A 70 2.19 10.80 19.64
C LEU A 70 0.68 11.03 19.62
N LEU A 71 0.11 11.45 18.48
CA LEU A 71 -1.34 11.58 18.30
C LEU A 71 -2.04 10.23 18.50
N PHE A 72 -1.48 9.15 17.93
CA PHE A 72 -2.05 7.82 18.13
C PHE A 72 -1.96 7.34 19.59
N ASP A 73 -0.87 7.63 20.30
CA ASP A 73 -0.76 7.30 21.74
C ASP A 73 -1.78 8.10 22.57
N GLU A 74 -2.01 9.38 22.24
CA GLU A 74 -3.05 10.19 22.88
C GLU A 74 -4.45 9.59 22.67
N ILE A 75 -4.76 9.19 21.44
CA ILE A 75 -6.04 8.53 21.09
C ILE A 75 -6.20 7.22 21.88
N ASN A 76 -5.16 6.38 21.95
CA ASN A 76 -5.20 5.14 22.74
C ASN A 76 -5.40 5.41 24.24
N ARG A 77 -4.77 6.45 24.80
CA ARG A 77 -4.95 6.83 26.22
C ARG A 77 -6.37 7.27 26.55
N LYS A 78 -7.12 7.76 25.55
CA LYS A 78 -8.55 8.08 25.67
C LYS A 78 -9.46 6.85 25.57
N GLY A 79 -8.89 5.65 25.35
CA GLY A 79 -9.64 4.40 25.29
C GLY A 79 -10.19 4.04 23.92
N PHE A 80 -9.78 4.75 22.86
CA PHE A 80 -10.17 4.40 21.50
C PHE A 80 -9.39 3.20 20.98
N GLU A 81 -10.10 2.23 20.42
CA GLU A 81 -9.52 1.02 19.82
C GLU A 81 -8.99 1.30 18.42
N GLY A 82 -7.89 0.61 18.04
CA GLY A 82 -7.26 0.77 16.75
C GLY A 82 -8.17 0.53 15.54
N ASP A 83 -9.15 -0.38 15.66
CA ASP A 83 -10.13 -0.69 14.61
C ASP A 83 -10.98 0.53 14.27
N LEU A 84 -11.50 1.20 15.31
CA LEU A 84 -12.29 2.41 15.19
C LEU A 84 -11.47 3.55 14.56
N VAL A 85 -10.21 3.68 14.99
CA VAL A 85 -9.30 4.71 14.46
C VAL A 85 -9.03 4.48 12.97
N LEU A 86 -8.75 3.24 12.56
CA LEU A 86 -8.49 2.90 11.16
C LEU A 86 -9.72 3.13 10.28
N ASN A 87 -10.89 2.64 10.70
CA ASN A 87 -12.13 2.78 9.94
C ASN A 87 -12.54 4.26 9.81
N GLY A 88 -12.56 5.00 10.92
CA GLY A 88 -12.89 6.42 10.89
C GLY A 88 -11.85 7.25 10.11
N PHE A 89 -10.58 6.85 10.11
CA PHE A 89 -9.57 7.51 9.28
C PHE A 89 -9.75 7.20 7.79
N ALA A 90 -10.14 5.96 7.42
CA ALA A 90 -10.48 5.62 6.05
C ALA A 90 -11.68 6.43 5.55
N GLU A 91 -12.73 6.56 6.36
CA GLU A 91 -13.88 7.41 6.05
C GLU A 91 -13.47 8.88 5.89
N PHE A 92 -12.62 9.38 6.79
CA PHE A 92 -12.08 10.74 6.71
C PHE A 92 -11.29 10.98 5.41
N ILE A 93 -10.37 10.09 5.04
CA ILE A 93 -9.60 10.21 3.80
C ILE A 93 -10.54 10.15 2.57
N ARG A 94 -11.59 9.30 2.60
CA ARG A 94 -12.61 9.27 1.56
C ARG A 94 -13.32 10.61 1.43
N ASN A 95 -13.70 11.23 2.55
CA ASN A 95 -14.34 12.55 2.55
C ASN A 95 -13.42 13.63 1.97
N ILE A 96 -12.12 13.62 2.32
CA ILE A 96 -11.12 14.51 1.74
C ILE A 96 -10.99 14.31 0.22
N LEU A 97 -11.02 13.06 -0.25
CA LEU A 97 -10.96 12.72 -1.67
C LEU A 97 -12.21 13.20 -2.42
N VAL A 98 -13.41 13.06 -1.85
CA VAL A 98 -14.66 13.59 -2.43
C VAL A 98 -14.59 15.11 -2.54
N CYS A 99 -14.04 15.79 -1.55
CA CYS A 99 -13.84 17.25 -1.56
C CYS A 99 -12.86 17.76 -2.63
N LYS A 100 -12.16 16.87 -3.35
CA LYS A 100 -11.35 17.27 -4.52
C LYS A 100 -12.19 17.82 -5.67
N ASP A 101 -13.43 17.37 -5.82
CA ASP A 101 -14.39 17.96 -6.77
C ASP A 101 -15.38 18.82 -5.99
N ALA A 102 -15.40 20.12 -6.26
CA ALA A 102 -16.29 21.07 -5.60
C ALA A 102 -17.78 20.73 -5.79
N ARG A 103 -18.14 20.03 -6.88
CA ARG A 103 -19.51 19.54 -7.10
C ARG A 103 -19.84 18.39 -6.16
N ALA A 104 -18.88 17.50 -5.93
CA ALA A 104 -19.03 16.35 -5.07
C ALA A 104 -18.99 16.71 -3.58
N ALA A 105 -18.41 17.87 -3.22
CA ALA A 105 -18.38 18.37 -1.85
C ALA A 105 -19.78 18.60 -1.23
N GLN A 106 -20.85 18.71 -2.03
CA GLN A 106 -22.23 18.78 -1.54
C GLN A 106 -22.76 17.43 -1.02
N LEU A 107 -22.12 16.32 -1.38
CA LEU A 107 -22.50 14.96 -0.97
C LEU A 107 -21.87 14.58 0.38
N LEU A 108 -21.08 15.48 0.99
CA LEU A 108 -20.43 15.22 2.26
C LEU A 108 -21.46 15.29 3.38
N ASP A 109 -21.72 14.15 4.01
CA ASP A 109 -22.50 14.07 5.24
C ASP A 109 -21.58 14.32 6.44
N VAL A 110 -21.25 15.59 6.66
CA VAL A 110 -20.39 16.04 7.77
C VAL A 110 -21.10 17.11 8.57
N VAL A 111 -20.65 17.27 9.83
CA VAL A 111 -21.14 18.31 10.73
C VAL A 111 -21.04 19.69 10.07
N GLU A 112 -22.14 20.44 10.14
CA GLU A 112 -22.24 21.79 9.59
C GLU A 112 -21.09 22.69 10.12
N GLY A 113 -20.40 23.37 9.22
CA GLY A 113 -19.24 24.21 9.55
C GLY A 113 -17.86 23.55 9.38
N LEU A 114 -17.78 22.22 9.25
CA LEU A 114 -16.51 21.54 8.95
C LEU A 114 -16.17 21.50 7.45
N GLN A 115 -17.16 21.67 6.57
CA GLN A 115 -16.98 21.60 5.12
C GLN A 115 -15.86 22.50 4.56
N PRO A 116 -15.68 23.77 5.01
CA PRO A 116 -14.56 24.60 4.55
C PRO A 116 -13.20 24.03 4.93
N LYS A 117 -13.10 23.39 6.11
CA LYS A 117 -11.86 22.75 6.59
C LYS A 117 -11.52 21.54 5.73
N TYR A 118 -12.51 20.70 5.40
CA TYR A 118 -12.34 19.59 4.45
C TYR A 118 -11.86 20.07 3.08
N LEU A 119 -12.45 21.14 2.53
CA LEU A 119 -12.02 21.72 1.25
C LEU A 119 -10.58 22.25 1.29
N ALA A 120 -10.21 22.96 2.36
CA ALA A 120 -8.85 23.47 2.54
C ALA A 120 -7.81 22.35 2.64
N THR A 121 -8.11 21.31 3.43
CA THR A 121 -7.24 20.13 3.55
C THR A 121 -7.17 19.34 2.25
N ALA A 122 -8.28 19.22 1.53
CA ALA A 122 -8.32 18.58 0.22
C ALA A 122 -7.43 19.32 -0.79
N ALA A 123 -7.30 20.65 -0.73
CA ALA A 123 -6.40 21.39 -1.61
C ALA A 123 -4.92 21.01 -1.41
N ASN A 124 -4.52 20.70 -0.17
CA ASN A 124 -3.12 20.42 0.19
C ASN A 124 -2.68 18.96 -0.04
N ALA A 125 -3.59 17.99 -0.04
CA ALA A 125 -3.27 16.57 -0.26
C ALA A 125 -3.31 16.21 -1.75
N SER A 126 -2.39 15.39 -2.28
CA SER A 126 -2.48 14.95 -3.69
C SER A 126 -3.51 13.83 -3.87
N SER A 127 -4.22 13.79 -5.00
CA SER A 127 -5.21 12.73 -5.26
C SER A 127 -4.58 11.34 -5.28
N SER A 128 -3.37 11.21 -5.84
CA SER A 128 -2.61 9.95 -5.84
C SER A 128 -2.26 9.47 -4.44
N TYR A 129 -1.92 10.40 -3.53
CA TYR A 129 -1.67 10.07 -2.12
C TYR A 129 -2.96 9.58 -1.45
N LEU A 130 -4.07 10.31 -1.60
CA LEU A 130 -5.36 9.96 -0.97
C LEU A 130 -5.86 8.57 -1.42
N VAL A 131 -5.79 8.25 -2.71
CA VAL A 131 -6.20 6.94 -3.23
C VAL A 131 -5.31 5.82 -2.69
N SER A 132 -4.00 6.05 -2.66
CA SER A 132 -3.05 5.04 -2.15
C SER A 132 -3.16 4.86 -0.64
N ALA A 133 -3.44 5.94 0.09
CA ALA A 133 -3.70 5.92 1.53
C ALA A 133 -4.96 5.14 1.85
N LEU A 134 -6.05 5.31 1.08
CA LEU A 134 -7.27 4.50 1.23
C LEU A 134 -7.01 3.01 1.05
N ASN A 135 -6.20 2.62 0.06
CA ASN A 135 -5.86 1.21 -0.13
C ASN A 135 -5.08 0.65 1.07
N ILE A 136 -4.09 1.39 1.58
CA ILE A 136 -3.32 0.98 2.76
C ILE A 136 -4.23 0.85 3.99
N LEU A 137 -5.17 1.78 4.18
CA LEU A 137 -6.11 1.76 5.29
C LEU A 137 -7.11 0.60 5.18
N ASN A 138 -7.65 0.34 4.00
CA ASN A 138 -8.54 -0.80 3.76
C ASN A 138 -7.83 -2.15 4.01
N ASP A 139 -6.60 -2.29 3.52
CA ASP A 139 -5.78 -3.48 3.79
C ASP A 139 -5.48 -3.62 5.29
N ALA A 140 -5.20 -2.51 5.97
CA ALA A 140 -4.99 -2.51 7.42
C ALA A 140 -6.26 -2.91 8.18
N GLU A 141 -7.43 -2.41 7.81
CA GLU A 141 -8.72 -2.75 8.42
C GLU A 141 -9.04 -4.25 8.28
N ILE A 142 -8.93 -4.81 7.07
CA ILE A 142 -9.18 -6.24 6.81
C ILE A 142 -8.25 -7.11 7.67
N ASN A 143 -6.97 -6.75 7.74
CA ASN A 143 -5.97 -7.53 8.48
C ASN A 143 -5.98 -7.26 10.00
N PHE A 144 -6.68 -6.23 10.49
CA PHE A 144 -6.66 -5.84 11.89
C PHE A 144 -7.14 -6.97 12.82
N LYS A 145 -8.20 -7.69 12.43
CA LYS A 145 -8.75 -8.82 13.21
C LYS A 145 -7.77 -9.99 13.31
N MET A 146 -6.95 -10.21 12.28
CA MET A 146 -5.96 -11.29 12.23
C MET A 146 -4.63 -10.91 12.91
N ALA A 147 -4.40 -9.62 13.15
CA ALA A 147 -3.16 -9.14 13.74
C ALA A 147 -3.01 -9.60 15.20
N ARG A 148 -1.91 -10.32 15.49
CA ARG A 148 -1.59 -10.75 16.86
C ARG A 148 -1.33 -9.57 17.80
N ASN A 149 -0.67 -8.53 17.30
CA ASN A 149 -0.46 -7.28 18.03
C ASN A 149 -1.17 -6.14 17.28
N LYS A 150 -2.37 -5.79 17.77
CA LYS A 150 -3.24 -4.76 17.19
C LYS A 150 -2.61 -3.37 17.20
N ARG A 151 -1.92 -3.01 18.29
CA ARG A 151 -1.25 -1.71 18.42
C ARG A 151 -0.13 -1.58 17.39
N LEU A 152 0.74 -2.58 17.31
CA LEU A 152 1.83 -2.62 16.33
C LEU A 152 1.31 -2.57 14.89
N HIS A 153 0.17 -3.20 14.61
CA HIS A 153 -0.45 -3.18 13.29
C HIS A 153 -0.89 -1.77 12.86
N VAL A 154 -1.48 -1.01 13.76
CA VAL A 154 -1.83 0.40 13.50
C VAL A 154 -0.58 1.25 13.35
N GLU A 155 0.41 1.09 14.24
CA GLU A 155 1.69 1.81 14.15
C GLU A 155 2.40 1.54 12.81
N LEU A 156 2.43 0.29 12.34
CA LEU A 156 2.98 -0.05 11.04
C LEU A 156 2.22 0.62 9.89
N THR A 157 0.90 0.72 10.01
CA THR A 157 0.04 1.40 9.03
C THR A 157 0.38 2.90 8.97
N LEU A 158 0.56 3.56 10.12
CA LEU A 158 0.98 4.96 10.19
C LEU A 158 2.37 5.17 9.57
N ILE A 159 3.33 4.26 9.82
CA ILE A 159 4.65 4.30 9.18
C ILE A 159 4.51 4.23 7.65
N LYS A 160 3.73 3.27 7.13
CA LYS A 160 3.49 3.13 5.69
C LYS A 160 2.90 4.41 5.09
N LEU A 161 1.92 5.02 5.74
CA LEU A 161 1.27 6.26 5.30
C LEU A 161 2.20 7.47 5.35
N ASN A 162 3.09 7.55 6.35
CA ASN A 162 4.04 8.66 6.49
C ASN A 162 5.06 8.68 5.35
N PHE A 163 5.50 7.51 4.89
CA PHE A 163 6.47 7.40 3.79
C PHE A 163 5.83 7.19 2.42
N LEU A 164 4.50 7.15 2.34
CA LEU A 164 3.76 6.93 1.10
C LEU A 164 4.09 7.97 0.03
N GLN A 165 4.23 9.24 0.40
CA GLN A 165 4.57 10.29 -0.58
C GLN A 165 5.92 10.03 -1.25
N GLN A 166 6.93 9.59 -0.49
CA GLN A 166 8.24 9.24 -1.04
C GLN A 166 8.15 8.04 -1.98
N ALA A 167 7.36 7.03 -1.61
CA ALA A 167 7.13 5.86 -2.45
C ALA A 167 6.47 6.22 -3.80
N ILE A 168 5.50 7.15 -3.78
CA ILE A 168 4.85 7.66 -4.99
C ILE A 168 5.87 8.41 -5.86
N GLU A 169 6.66 9.33 -5.29
CA GLU A 169 7.66 10.10 -6.03
C GLU A 169 8.72 9.21 -6.69
N LEU A 170 9.18 8.17 -5.98
CA LEU A 170 10.11 7.16 -6.53
C LEU A 170 9.49 6.40 -7.71
N SER A 171 8.20 6.05 -7.63
CA SER A 171 7.52 5.33 -8.71
C SER A 171 7.32 6.17 -9.98
N VAL A 172 7.25 7.50 -9.85
CA VAL A 172 7.04 8.43 -10.97
C VAL A 172 8.36 8.78 -11.67
N ASN A 173 9.45 8.94 -10.92
CA ASN A 173 10.76 9.29 -11.48
C ASN A 173 11.41 8.18 -12.31
N ASP A 174 11.04 6.92 -12.08
CA ASP A 174 11.70 5.79 -12.75
C ASP A 174 11.28 5.56 -14.20
N GLY A 175 10.32 6.30 -14.78
CA GLY A 175 10.05 6.41 -16.24
C GLY A 175 9.81 5.12 -17.04
N ILE A 176 9.95 3.96 -16.41
CA ILE A 176 9.85 2.62 -16.93
C ILE A 176 8.93 1.93 -15.95
N VAL A 177 7.66 1.84 -16.33
CA VAL A 177 6.66 1.07 -15.61
C VAL A 177 7.13 -0.38 -15.57
N SER A 178 7.88 -0.73 -14.51
CA SER A 178 8.12 -2.10 -14.10
C SER A 178 6.81 -2.61 -13.53
N LYS A 179 5.88 -2.99 -14.43
CA LYS A 179 4.70 -3.76 -14.08
C LYS A 179 5.21 -4.98 -13.28
N LYS A 180 4.86 -5.03 -11.99
CA LYS A 180 5.23 -6.05 -10.96
C LYS A 180 6.33 -5.69 -9.96
N LYS A 181 6.37 -4.48 -9.41
CA LYS A 181 6.82 -4.34 -8.00
C LYS A 181 5.61 -4.18 -7.09
N ARG A 182 5.25 -5.30 -6.44
CA ARG A 182 4.43 -5.28 -5.22
C ARG A 182 5.05 -4.28 -4.26
N VAL A 183 4.20 -3.46 -3.65
CA VAL A 183 4.54 -2.44 -2.64
C VAL A 183 5.02 -3.04 -1.31
N ASP A 184 5.25 -4.37 -1.25
CA ASP A 184 5.67 -5.13 -0.06
C ASP A 184 7.19 -5.38 0.04
N GLY A 185 7.99 -4.89 -0.91
CA GLY A 185 9.45 -4.95 -0.77
C GLY A 185 9.96 -3.85 0.18
N PRO A 186 11.02 -4.09 0.98
CA PRO A 186 11.66 -3.03 1.75
C PRO A 186 12.30 -2.04 0.77
N VAL A 187 11.57 -0.98 0.42
CA VAL A 187 12.13 0.16 -0.30
C VAL A 187 13.04 0.89 0.68
N ALA A 188 14.28 1.16 0.27
CA ALA A 188 15.21 1.96 1.07
C ALA A 188 14.69 3.40 1.16
N ILE A 189 13.96 3.69 2.24
CA ILE A 189 13.41 5.01 2.55
C ILE A 189 14.56 5.90 2.97
N ARG A 190 14.73 7.06 2.31
CA ARG A 190 15.71 8.07 2.71
C ARG A 190 15.15 8.85 3.91
N PHE A 191 15.67 8.58 5.09
CA PHE A 191 15.35 9.38 6.27
C PHE A 191 15.94 10.79 6.12
N LYS A 192 15.13 11.83 6.37
CA LYS A 192 15.68 13.17 6.60
C LYS A 192 16.55 13.09 7.85
N PRO A 193 17.80 13.57 7.82
CA PRO A 193 18.66 13.58 8.99
C PRO A 193 17.97 14.42 10.08
N VAL A 194 17.69 13.79 11.22
CA VAL A 194 17.21 14.50 12.41
C VAL A 194 18.31 15.51 12.77
N PRO A 195 18.01 16.82 12.88
CA PRO A 195 18.97 17.77 13.41
C PRO A 195 19.36 17.27 14.79
N SER A 196 20.63 16.92 14.97
CA SER A 196 21.14 16.63 16.30
C SER A 196 20.86 17.85 17.17
N LEU A 197 20.17 17.65 18.29
CA LEU A 197 20.02 18.67 19.32
C LEU A 197 21.44 19.04 19.77
N GLN A 198 21.98 20.10 19.16
CA GLN A 198 23.20 20.72 19.63
C GLN A 198 22.87 21.31 20.99
N ILE A 199 23.28 20.60 22.05
CA ILE A 199 23.41 21.19 23.37
C ILE A 199 24.38 22.35 23.17
N LYS A 200 23.83 23.56 23.13
CA LYS A 200 24.58 24.80 23.08
C LYS A 200 25.41 24.85 24.36
N GLN A 201 26.64 24.37 24.29
CA GLN A 201 27.61 24.52 25.36
C GLN A 201 27.76 26.03 25.58
N GLN A 202 27.24 26.49 26.72
CA GLN A 202 27.47 27.85 27.18
C GLN A 202 28.98 28.05 27.37
N PRO A 203 29.56 29.14 26.83
CA PRO A 203 30.95 29.48 27.10
C PRO A 203 31.12 29.72 28.61
N LYS A 204 32.07 28.99 29.18
CA LYS A 204 32.54 29.13 30.56
C LYS A 204 33.30 30.46 30.65
N VAL A 205 32.62 31.54 31.04
CA VAL A 205 33.26 32.82 31.37
C VAL A 205 33.67 32.75 32.84
N VAL A 206 34.98 32.72 33.06
CA VAL A 206 35.60 32.97 34.36
C VAL A 206 36.08 34.42 34.33
N ALA A 207 35.43 35.32 35.08
CA ALA A 207 36.04 36.49 35.73
C ALA A 207 34.95 37.42 36.32
N ASP A 208 35.02 37.54 37.64
CA ASP A 208 34.71 38.69 38.51
C ASP A 208 33.35 39.39 38.41
N ALA A 209 32.54 39.10 39.43
CA ALA A 209 31.35 39.83 39.81
C ALA A 209 31.68 41.26 40.26
N LYS A 210 31.05 42.25 39.62
CA LYS A 210 30.79 43.57 40.21
C LYS A 210 29.29 43.87 40.12
N LEU A 211 28.68 44.02 41.29
CA LEU A 211 27.29 44.40 41.50
C LEU A 211 27.08 45.87 41.11
N TYR A 212 26.14 46.15 40.22
CA TYR A 212 25.44 47.43 40.16
C TYR A 212 23.94 47.17 39.99
N VAL A 213 23.17 47.76 40.89
CA VAL A 213 21.70 47.88 40.83
C VAL A 213 21.41 49.24 40.20
N GLN A 214 20.52 49.30 39.21
CA GLN A 214 19.83 50.54 38.90
C GLN A 214 18.41 50.25 38.41
N GLU A 215 17.47 50.94 39.06
CA GLU A 215 16.01 50.81 38.96
C GLU A 215 15.42 51.38 37.66
N GLU A 216 14.14 51.01 37.49
CA GLU A 216 13.22 51.22 36.38
C GLU A 216 13.11 52.65 35.82
N THR A 217 12.69 52.78 34.55
CA THR A 217 11.51 53.60 34.23
C THR A 217 10.91 53.33 32.85
N ASN A 218 9.58 53.29 32.92
CA ASN A 218 8.50 53.16 31.95
C ASN A 218 8.54 53.94 30.60
N SER A 219 7.87 53.30 29.61
CA SER A 219 6.91 53.83 28.61
C SER A 219 7.29 55.00 27.68
N LYS A 220 7.13 54.83 26.36
CA LYS A 220 5.85 55.00 25.64
C LYS A 220 6.00 54.82 24.11
N LEU A 221 4.89 54.36 23.51
CA LEU A 221 4.55 54.21 22.10
C LEU A 221 4.76 55.48 21.25
N GLU A 222 5.04 55.30 19.94
CA GLU A 222 4.24 55.87 18.84
C GLU A 222 4.73 55.42 17.43
N ILE A 223 3.76 55.06 16.58
CA ILE A 223 3.78 55.06 15.10
C ILE A 223 2.77 56.18 14.76
N PRO A 224 2.97 57.11 13.77
CA PRO A 224 2.54 56.80 12.39
C PRO A 224 3.16 57.60 11.20
N ASN A 225 3.08 56.93 10.04
CA ASN A 225 2.73 57.42 8.69
C ASN A 225 3.67 58.30 7.80
N SER A 226 4.04 57.69 6.67
CA SER A 226 3.55 57.98 5.29
C SER A 226 4.35 58.87 4.30
N LYS A 227 4.23 58.43 3.02
CA LYS A 227 4.45 59.09 1.71
C LYS A 227 5.91 59.12 1.23
N SER A 228 6.28 58.93 -0.04
CA SER A 228 5.64 58.86 -1.37
C SER A 228 6.73 58.29 -2.33
N LEU A 229 6.52 57.61 -3.46
CA LEU A 229 6.08 58.19 -4.75
C LEU A 229 5.97 57.08 -5.81
N ILE A 230 5.02 57.32 -6.71
CA ILE A 230 4.67 56.61 -7.93
C ILE A 230 5.39 57.31 -9.10
N SER A 231 5.84 56.58 -10.14
CA SER A 231 5.66 56.97 -11.56
C SER A 231 6.28 55.99 -12.53
N ALA A 232 5.45 55.52 -13.46
CA ALA A 232 5.78 54.83 -14.71
C ALA A 232 6.17 55.82 -15.82
N SER A 233 6.91 55.37 -16.86
CA SER A 233 6.48 55.42 -18.28
C SER A 233 7.58 54.96 -19.27
N GLU A 234 7.28 53.91 -20.05
CA GLU A 234 7.34 53.78 -21.53
C GLU A 234 8.33 54.59 -22.44
N LYS A 235 9.18 53.88 -23.22
CA LYS A 235 9.20 53.71 -24.72
C LYS A 235 10.62 53.49 -25.36
N HIS A 236 10.61 52.74 -26.48
CA HIS A 236 11.71 52.19 -27.33
C HIS A 236 12.60 53.23 -28.08
N PRO A 237 13.76 52.86 -28.70
CA PRO A 237 13.82 52.22 -30.06
C PRO A 237 14.92 51.13 -30.31
N THR A 238 14.57 50.21 -31.23
CA THR A 238 15.28 49.46 -32.33
C THR A 238 16.83 49.55 -32.47
N SER A 239 17.63 48.49 -32.76
CA SER A 239 17.68 47.71 -34.04
C SER A 239 18.69 46.52 -34.06
N ASN A 240 18.25 45.35 -34.59
CA ASN A 240 18.89 44.41 -35.57
C ASN A 240 20.24 43.67 -35.25
N ILE A 241 20.58 42.40 -35.55
CA ILE A 241 20.31 41.32 -36.57
C ILE A 241 20.78 39.98 -35.90
N GLN A 242 20.19 38.76 -36.01
CA GLN A 242 20.15 37.84 -37.16
C GLN A 242 19.27 36.59 -36.86
N GLN A 243 18.45 36.20 -37.84
CA GLN A 243 17.61 34.99 -37.88
C GLN A 243 18.22 33.93 -38.80
N GLN A 244 17.88 32.64 -38.60
CA GLN A 244 17.65 31.74 -39.73
C GLN A 244 16.60 30.67 -39.41
N GLN A 245 15.72 30.49 -40.40
CA GLN A 245 14.45 29.76 -40.40
C GLN A 245 14.59 28.36 -41.00
N THR A 246 13.67 27.47 -40.65
CA THR A 246 13.31 26.22 -41.34
C THR A 246 12.73 26.47 -42.75
N PRO A 247 12.77 25.50 -43.69
CA PRO A 247 11.53 24.75 -43.96
C PRO A 247 11.68 23.29 -44.49
N ASN A 248 10.64 22.51 -44.17
CA ASN A 248 9.97 21.40 -44.88
C ASN A 248 10.52 20.89 -46.25
N ALA A 249 10.57 19.56 -46.45
CA ALA A 249 9.76 18.78 -47.43
C ALA A 249 10.43 17.51 -48.04
N LYS A 250 9.57 16.50 -48.30
CA LYS A 250 9.58 15.45 -49.35
C LYS A 250 10.27 14.10 -49.13
N HIS A 251 9.42 13.06 -49.17
CA HIS A 251 9.70 11.73 -49.73
C HIS A 251 10.35 11.85 -51.12
N GLN A 252 11.45 11.14 -51.34
CA GLN A 252 11.80 10.61 -52.65
C GLN A 252 12.64 9.34 -52.54
N THR A 253 12.21 8.37 -53.33
CA THR A 253 12.79 7.07 -53.67
C THR A 253 14.26 7.14 -54.10
N ILE A 254 15.06 6.16 -53.68
CA ILE A 254 16.35 5.86 -54.31
C ILE A 254 16.41 4.35 -54.60
N ALA A 255 16.30 4.02 -55.89
CA ALA A 255 16.69 2.73 -56.45
C ALA A 255 18.17 2.76 -56.83
N SER A 256 18.87 1.63 -56.57
CA SER A 256 20.17 1.16 -57.15
C SER A 256 21.38 2.10 -57.04
N SER A 257 22.63 1.71 -56.80
CA SER A 257 23.40 0.48 -57.07
C SER A 257 24.77 0.60 -56.36
N GLY A 258 25.30 -0.48 -55.80
CA GLY A 258 26.69 -0.58 -55.32
C GLY A 258 26.80 -1.16 -53.90
N PRO A 259 27.81 -2.02 -53.59
CA PRO A 259 27.80 -2.85 -52.40
C PRO A 259 28.15 -1.98 -51.18
N LYS A 260 27.15 -1.68 -50.36
CA LYS A 260 27.40 -1.02 -49.07
C LYS A 260 27.92 -2.07 -48.11
N LYS A 261 29.19 -1.92 -47.71
CA LYS A 261 29.79 -2.63 -46.57
C LYS A 261 28.81 -2.60 -45.40
N SER A 262 28.60 -3.75 -44.78
CA SER A 262 27.65 -3.91 -43.68
C SER A 262 28.05 -3.00 -42.52
N LEU A 263 27.07 -2.42 -41.83
CA LEU A 263 27.25 -1.62 -40.61
C LEU A 263 28.08 -2.37 -39.54
N LEU A 264 28.08 -3.71 -39.62
CA LEU A 264 28.91 -4.62 -38.83
C LEU A 264 30.42 -4.53 -39.16
N ASP A 265 30.79 -4.36 -40.43
CA ASP A 265 32.20 -4.21 -40.84
C ASP A 265 32.77 -2.87 -40.38
N ALA A 266 31.95 -1.81 -40.41
CA ALA A 266 32.32 -0.49 -39.91
C ALA A 266 32.53 -0.46 -38.39
N LEU A 267 31.81 -1.30 -37.63
CA LEU A 267 32.01 -1.47 -36.19
C LEU A 267 33.25 -2.32 -35.88
N ARG A 268 33.60 -3.26 -36.77
CA ARG A 268 34.77 -4.13 -36.64
C ARG A 268 36.09 -3.40 -36.88
N GLU A 269 36.14 -2.45 -37.81
CA GLU A 269 37.35 -1.62 -38.05
C GLU A 269 37.60 -0.60 -36.93
N LYS A 270 36.55 -0.13 -36.24
CA LYS A 270 36.66 0.98 -35.26
C LYS A 270 37.03 0.52 -33.84
N ALA A 271 36.83 -0.75 -33.51
CA ALA A 271 36.98 -1.28 -32.15
C ALA A 271 37.93 -2.49 -32.08
N GLY A 272 39.15 -2.32 -32.59
CA GLY A 272 40.22 -3.31 -32.50
C GLY A 272 40.36 -3.92 -31.09
N HIS A 273 40.37 -5.25 -31.05
CA HIS A 273 40.78 -6.14 -29.93
C HIS A 273 40.12 -6.01 -28.55
N ALA A 274 38.88 -5.54 -28.41
CA ALA A 274 38.18 -5.53 -27.12
C ALA A 274 36.86 -6.32 -27.06
N TYR A 275 36.63 -7.29 -27.95
CA TYR A 275 35.45 -8.16 -27.87
C TYR A 275 35.80 -9.61 -28.21
N ASN A 276 35.62 -10.49 -27.22
CA ASN A 276 35.50 -11.93 -27.45
C ASN A 276 34.12 -12.17 -28.07
N VAL A 277 34.09 -12.41 -29.38
CA VAL A 277 32.91 -12.91 -30.07
C VAL A 277 32.75 -14.36 -29.66
N ILE A 278 31.90 -14.62 -28.67
CA ILE A 278 31.47 -15.98 -28.34
C ILE A 278 30.46 -16.39 -29.43
N PRO A 279 30.75 -17.43 -30.23
CA PRO A 279 29.83 -17.88 -31.25
C PRO A 279 28.52 -18.34 -30.58
N VAL A 280 27.40 -17.81 -31.07
CA VAL A 280 26.07 -18.27 -30.66
C VAL A 280 25.85 -19.62 -31.34
N GLU A 281 26.17 -20.69 -30.62
CA GLU A 281 25.83 -22.05 -31.02
C GLU A 281 24.31 -22.25 -30.95
N GLU A 282 23.77 -22.94 -31.95
CA GLU A 282 22.33 -23.09 -32.19
C GLU A 282 21.59 -23.64 -30.96
N ALA A 283 20.47 -23.01 -30.63
CA ALA A 283 19.62 -23.41 -29.51
C ALA A 283 18.97 -24.77 -29.79
N GLU A 284 19.19 -25.75 -28.91
CA GLU A 284 18.52 -27.05 -29.01
C GLU A 284 17.08 -26.95 -28.49
N VAL A 285 16.17 -27.65 -29.16
CA VAL A 285 14.75 -27.75 -28.78
C VAL A 285 14.60 -28.61 -27.51
N LEU A 286 13.62 -28.28 -26.66
CA LEU A 286 13.33 -29.02 -25.44
C LEU A 286 12.98 -30.48 -25.74
N ASP A 287 13.88 -31.40 -25.41
CA ASP A 287 13.67 -32.85 -25.50
C ASP A 287 13.38 -33.43 -24.12
N THR A 288 12.37 -34.30 -24.03
CA THR A 288 11.85 -34.86 -22.76
C THR A 288 12.88 -35.75 -22.08
N GLU A 289 13.65 -36.51 -22.87
CA GLU A 289 14.68 -37.41 -22.32
C GLU A 289 15.91 -36.64 -21.82
N LYS A 290 16.34 -35.62 -22.56
CA LYS A 290 17.44 -34.74 -22.14
C LYS A 290 17.07 -33.92 -20.90
N LEU A 291 15.83 -33.42 -20.81
CA LEU A 291 15.37 -32.64 -19.67
C LEU A 291 15.38 -33.48 -18.38
N ARG A 292 14.96 -34.74 -18.45
CA ARG A 292 15.05 -35.69 -17.32
C ARG A 292 16.49 -35.96 -16.92
N LYS A 293 17.40 -36.17 -17.87
CA LYS A 293 18.84 -36.35 -17.57
C LYS A 293 19.44 -35.13 -16.89
N CYS A 294 19.18 -33.91 -17.40
CA CYS A 294 19.65 -32.68 -16.76
C CYS A 294 19.05 -32.47 -15.36
N TRP A 295 17.80 -32.89 -15.15
CA TRP A 295 17.17 -32.85 -13.84
C TRP A 295 17.84 -33.81 -12.85
N ASP A 296 18.14 -35.03 -13.28
CA ASP A 296 18.84 -36.03 -12.46
C ASP A 296 20.30 -35.62 -12.15
N ASP A 297 21.00 -35.03 -13.13
CA ASP A 297 22.34 -34.48 -12.96
C ASP A 297 22.35 -33.33 -11.94
N TYR A 298 21.34 -32.46 -11.99
CA TYR A 298 21.17 -31.39 -11.01
C TYR A 298 20.92 -31.94 -9.59
N ILE A 299 20.10 -33.00 -9.47
CA ILE A 299 19.88 -33.70 -8.18
C ILE A 299 21.21 -34.26 -7.64
N ALA A 300 22.08 -34.80 -8.50
CA ALA A 300 23.39 -35.31 -8.10
C ALA A 300 24.35 -34.19 -7.63
N ILE A 301 24.35 -33.04 -8.32
CA ILE A 301 25.12 -31.85 -7.91
C ILE A 301 24.65 -31.36 -6.53
N MET A 302 23.34 -31.31 -6.29
CA MET A 302 22.79 -30.91 -4.99
C MET A 302 23.16 -31.88 -3.85
N GLN A 303 23.26 -33.18 -4.14
CA GLN A 303 23.72 -34.19 -3.18
C GLN A 303 25.19 -34.00 -2.81
N GLN A 304 26.05 -33.70 -3.79
CA GLN A 304 27.47 -33.46 -3.54
C GLN A 304 27.74 -32.16 -2.79
N GLN A 305 26.92 -31.13 -2.98
CA GLN A 305 27.04 -29.84 -2.28
C GLN A 305 26.50 -29.86 -0.84
N GLY A 306 26.03 -31.01 -0.33
CA GLY A 306 25.49 -31.13 1.04
C GLY A 306 24.15 -30.42 1.22
N GLY A 307 23.35 -30.31 0.15
CA GLY A 307 22.04 -29.69 0.17
C GLY A 307 21.08 -30.36 1.16
N LYS A 308 20.09 -29.59 1.65
CA LYS A 308 19.08 -30.10 2.59
C LYS A 308 18.35 -31.31 1.97
N ASN A 309 18.40 -32.47 2.65
CA ASN A 309 17.72 -33.70 2.21
C ASN A 309 16.24 -33.50 1.85
N SER A 310 15.56 -32.55 2.50
CA SER A 310 14.16 -32.19 2.21
C SER A 310 13.95 -31.59 0.81
N THR A 311 14.91 -30.80 0.32
CA THR A 311 14.86 -30.21 -1.02
C THR A 311 15.10 -31.31 -2.07
N ILE A 312 16.12 -32.13 -1.86
CA ILE A 312 16.46 -33.27 -2.74
C ILE A 312 15.27 -34.24 -2.87
N GLY A 313 14.61 -34.56 -1.75
CA GLY A 313 13.40 -35.38 -1.76
C GLY A 313 12.25 -34.74 -2.56
N THR A 314 12.12 -33.42 -2.51
CA THR A 314 11.13 -32.67 -3.30
C THR A 314 11.40 -32.75 -4.80
N PHE A 315 12.65 -32.55 -5.23
CA PHE A 315 13.04 -32.65 -6.64
C PHE A 315 12.87 -34.07 -7.21
N ARG A 316 13.07 -35.11 -6.40
CA ARG A 316 12.82 -36.51 -6.79
C ARG A 316 11.33 -36.83 -6.92
N MET A 317 10.47 -36.19 -6.14
CA MET A 317 9.02 -36.41 -6.16
C MET A 317 8.28 -35.51 -7.17
N ALA A 318 8.94 -34.47 -7.66
CA ALA A 318 8.36 -33.54 -8.61
C ALA A 318 8.09 -34.21 -9.96
N LYS A 319 6.91 -33.97 -10.54
CA LYS A 319 6.60 -34.37 -11.92
C LYS A 319 6.92 -33.23 -12.87
N ILE A 320 7.51 -33.55 -14.02
CA ILE A 320 7.91 -32.58 -15.04
C ILE A 320 7.11 -32.86 -16.31
N ASP A 321 6.35 -31.87 -16.76
CA ASP A 321 5.57 -31.93 -18.00
C ASP A 321 5.99 -30.77 -18.90
N ILE A 322 6.33 -31.04 -20.16
CA ILE A 322 6.67 -29.98 -21.13
C ILE A 322 5.38 -29.34 -21.63
N LEU A 323 5.31 -28.01 -21.63
CA LEU A 323 4.16 -27.25 -22.13
C LEU A 323 4.45 -26.73 -23.55
N ASP A 324 5.61 -26.09 -23.74
CA ASP A 324 6.05 -25.52 -25.02
C ASP A 324 7.54 -25.78 -25.28
N ASP A 325 8.02 -25.43 -26.47
CA ASP A 325 9.44 -25.50 -26.90
C ASP A 325 10.40 -24.73 -25.97
N ILE A 326 9.88 -23.85 -25.13
CA ILE A 326 10.63 -22.93 -24.25
C ILE A 326 10.11 -23.01 -22.80
N SER A 327 9.05 -23.78 -22.52
CA SER A 327 8.38 -23.78 -21.22
C SER A 327 8.03 -25.18 -20.71
N PHE A 328 8.31 -25.45 -19.43
CA PHE A 328 7.91 -26.69 -18.77
C PHE A 328 7.29 -26.45 -17.40
N LYS A 329 6.41 -27.37 -17.00
CA LYS A 329 5.66 -27.39 -15.76
C LYS A 329 6.32 -28.32 -14.76
N VAL A 330 6.52 -27.84 -13.54
CA VAL A 330 6.95 -28.67 -12.40
C VAL A 330 5.81 -28.78 -11.42
N THR A 331 5.34 -30.00 -11.16
CA THR A 331 4.21 -30.28 -10.28
C THR A 331 4.70 -30.88 -8.97
N VAL A 332 4.32 -30.27 -7.84
CA VAL A 332 4.67 -30.70 -6.48
C VAL A 332 3.44 -30.88 -5.60
N ASN A 333 3.52 -31.67 -4.53
CA ASN A 333 2.35 -32.12 -3.76
C ASN A 333 2.00 -31.21 -2.57
N ALA A 334 2.85 -30.24 -2.22
CA ALA A 334 2.62 -29.37 -1.07
C ALA A 334 3.14 -27.95 -1.31
N PHE A 335 2.49 -26.97 -0.70
CA PHE A 335 2.91 -25.57 -0.79
C PHE A 335 4.32 -25.31 -0.24
N THR A 336 4.71 -26.02 0.82
CA THR A 336 6.08 -25.97 1.37
C THR A 336 7.12 -26.46 0.35
N GLN A 337 6.77 -27.50 -0.43
CA GLN A 337 7.60 -28.04 -1.50
C GLN A 337 7.75 -27.06 -2.67
N GLN A 338 6.67 -26.35 -3.03
CA GLN A 338 6.70 -25.29 -4.04
C GLN A 338 7.71 -24.20 -3.68
N LYS A 339 7.71 -23.75 -2.41
CA LYS A 339 8.67 -22.76 -1.92
C LYS A 339 10.12 -23.23 -1.99
N PHE A 340 10.39 -24.51 -1.74
CA PHE A 340 11.74 -25.07 -1.87
C PHE A 340 12.22 -25.07 -3.33
N VAL A 341 11.35 -25.43 -4.27
CA VAL A 341 11.67 -25.39 -5.71
C VAL A 341 11.82 -23.93 -6.20
N GLU A 342 11.01 -23.01 -5.69
CA GLU A 342 11.08 -21.59 -6.04
C GLU A 342 12.35 -20.91 -5.50
N GLN A 343 12.84 -21.34 -4.33
CA GLN A 343 14.12 -20.86 -3.78
C GLN A 343 15.31 -21.25 -4.66
N GLU A 344 15.33 -22.47 -5.19
CA GLU A 344 16.40 -22.98 -6.05
C GLU A 344 16.16 -22.67 -7.55
N LYS A 345 15.11 -21.91 -7.87
CA LYS A 345 14.69 -21.65 -9.25
C LYS A 345 15.78 -21.02 -10.12
N MET A 346 16.58 -20.12 -9.57
CA MET A 346 17.64 -19.44 -10.33
C MET A 346 18.76 -20.40 -10.71
N MET A 347 19.24 -21.23 -9.77
CA MET A 347 20.32 -22.19 -10.00
C MET A 347 19.89 -23.30 -10.96
N LEU A 348 18.66 -23.82 -10.78
CA LEU A 348 18.09 -24.82 -11.68
C LEU A 348 17.89 -24.26 -13.10
N ALA A 349 17.38 -23.03 -13.22
CA ALA A 349 17.20 -22.39 -14.51
C ALA A 349 18.54 -22.19 -15.23
N ASP A 350 19.59 -21.75 -14.53
CA ASP A 350 20.93 -21.59 -15.12
C ASP A 350 21.52 -22.92 -15.60
N HIS A 351 21.36 -24.00 -14.82
CA HIS A 351 21.79 -25.34 -15.19
C HIS A 351 21.09 -25.85 -16.46
N ILE A 352 19.76 -25.69 -16.54
CA ILE A 352 18.96 -26.10 -17.70
C ILE A 352 19.25 -25.20 -18.92
N GLN A 353 19.36 -23.90 -18.74
CA GLN A 353 19.66 -22.95 -19.82
C GLN A 353 21.06 -23.18 -20.40
N THR A 354 22.03 -23.55 -19.56
CA THR A 354 23.39 -23.91 -20.00
C THR A 354 23.39 -25.25 -20.74
N ALA A 355 22.65 -26.25 -20.26
CA ALA A 355 22.56 -27.56 -20.89
C ALA A 355 21.88 -27.53 -22.27
N PHE A 356 20.82 -26.75 -22.43
CA PHE A 356 20.08 -26.59 -23.68
C PHE A 356 20.57 -25.43 -24.56
N LYS A 357 21.60 -24.70 -24.10
CA LYS A 357 22.15 -23.50 -24.77
C LYS A 357 21.09 -22.44 -25.12
N ASN A 358 19.94 -22.46 -24.43
CA ASN A 358 18.81 -21.59 -24.69
C ASN A 358 18.45 -20.82 -23.41
N ARG A 359 18.83 -19.54 -23.38
CA ARG A 359 18.55 -18.63 -22.24
C ARG A 359 17.07 -18.26 -22.09
N SER A 360 16.23 -18.65 -23.05
CA SER A 360 14.80 -18.32 -23.01
C SER A 360 13.98 -19.34 -22.22
N ILE A 361 14.56 -20.50 -21.85
CA ILE A 361 13.82 -21.56 -21.16
C ILE A 361 13.35 -21.07 -19.78
N THR A 362 12.04 -21.21 -19.54
CA THR A 362 11.42 -20.87 -18.27
C THR A 362 10.59 -22.03 -17.75
N PHE A 363 10.43 -22.10 -16.43
CA PHE A 363 9.54 -23.08 -15.83
C PHE A 363 8.67 -22.46 -14.74
N ALA A 364 7.49 -23.04 -14.59
CA ALA A 364 6.50 -22.66 -13.61
C ALA A 364 6.21 -23.85 -12.68
N THR A 365 6.18 -23.57 -11.37
CA THR A 365 5.92 -24.56 -10.35
C THR A 365 4.46 -24.49 -9.92
N TYR A 366 3.76 -25.61 -10.02
CA TYR A 366 2.36 -25.74 -9.61
C TYR A 366 2.26 -26.73 -8.45
N VAL A 367 1.40 -26.40 -7.49
CA VAL A 367 1.00 -27.35 -6.47
C VAL A 367 -0.14 -28.16 -7.07
N GLU A 368 0.07 -29.46 -7.27
CA GLU A 368 -1.04 -30.39 -7.37
C GLU A 368 -1.55 -30.48 -5.93
N ASP A 369 -2.61 -29.72 -5.66
CA ASP A 369 -3.51 -30.09 -4.58
C ASP A 369 -3.96 -31.49 -4.98
N LEU A 370 -3.27 -32.52 -4.45
CA LEU A 370 -3.96 -33.72 -4.08
C LEU A 370 -5.09 -33.18 -3.24
N GLU A 371 -6.26 -33.02 -3.85
CA GLU A 371 -7.51 -32.95 -3.16
C GLU A 371 -7.35 -34.02 -2.11
N THR A 372 -7.09 -33.56 -0.89
CA THR A 372 -7.26 -34.37 0.27
C THR A 372 -8.70 -34.79 0.08
N LYS A 373 -8.90 -36.02 -0.40
CA LYS A 373 -9.92 -36.92 0.10
C LYS A 373 -9.62 -37.09 1.60
N GLN A 374 -9.60 -35.99 2.34
CA GLN A 374 -10.19 -35.94 3.64
C GLN A 374 -11.65 -36.21 3.32
N ASP A 375 -12.03 -37.47 3.47
CA ASP A 375 -13.40 -37.83 3.78
C ASP A 375 -13.78 -37.02 5.02
N VAL A 376 -14.13 -35.74 4.84
CA VAL A 376 -14.93 -35.01 5.80
C VAL A 376 -16.25 -35.77 5.78
N PRO A 377 -16.60 -36.50 6.86
CA PRO A 377 -17.77 -37.34 6.82
C PRO A 377 -18.99 -36.45 6.47
N LEU A 378 -19.72 -36.83 5.42
CA LEU A 378 -20.79 -36.03 4.81
C LEU A 378 -21.85 -35.53 5.82
N TYR A 379 -21.92 -36.12 7.01
CA TYR A 379 -22.81 -35.66 8.07
C TYR A 379 -22.48 -34.22 8.52
N MET A 380 -21.23 -33.77 8.46
CA MET A 380 -20.84 -32.48 9.07
C MET A 380 -21.23 -31.25 8.22
N ILE A 381 -21.65 -31.46 6.97
CA ILE A 381 -21.99 -30.42 5.99
C ILE A 381 -23.50 -30.29 5.75
N LEU A 382 -24.31 -31.25 6.22
CA LEU A 382 -25.75 -31.27 5.97
C LEU A 382 -26.54 -30.53 7.08
N ASN A 383 -27.47 -29.69 6.66
CA ASN A 383 -28.44 -29.00 7.52
C ASN A 383 -29.34 -30.05 8.24
N SER A 384 -29.81 -29.74 9.46
CA SER A 384 -30.67 -30.60 10.32
C SER A 384 -31.78 -31.31 9.54
N ARG A 385 -32.43 -30.60 8.61
CA ARG A 385 -33.49 -31.13 7.75
C ARG A 385 -32.98 -32.17 6.74
N GLN A 386 -31.83 -31.93 6.11
CA GLN A 386 -31.23 -32.85 5.13
C GLN A 386 -30.69 -34.11 5.81
N ARG A 387 -30.15 -33.97 7.04
CA ARG A 387 -29.78 -35.13 7.88
C ARG A 387 -30.99 -36.00 8.19
N PHE A 388 -32.12 -35.40 8.54
CA PHE A 388 -33.35 -36.14 8.80
C PHE A 388 -33.88 -36.85 7.55
N GLU A 389 -33.92 -36.19 6.39
CA GLU A 389 -34.39 -36.80 5.14
C GLU A 389 -33.58 -38.05 4.77
N ARG A 390 -32.26 -38.00 4.92
CA ARG A 390 -31.38 -39.16 4.65
C ARG A 390 -31.54 -40.28 5.68
N MET A 391 -31.67 -39.95 6.97
CA MET A 391 -31.98 -40.95 8.00
C MET A 391 -33.36 -41.58 7.77
N ALA A 392 -34.31 -40.80 7.26
CA ALA A 392 -35.65 -41.24 6.93
C ALA A 392 -35.73 -42.09 5.65
N GLU A 393 -34.76 -41.97 4.74
CA GLU A 393 -34.57 -42.91 3.62
C GLU A 393 -34.04 -44.26 4.11
N GLN A 394 -33.11 -44.27 5.07
CA GLN A 394 -32.59 -45.50 5.65
C GLN A 394 -33.58 -46.18 6.62
N TYR A 395 -34.38 -45.38 7.34
CA TYR A 395 -35.35 -45.87 8.32
C TYR A 395 -36.73 -45.22 8.10
N PRO A 396 -37.60 -45.85 7.30
CA PRO A 396 -38.93 -45.31 6.97
C PRO A 396 -39.83 -45.04 8.20
N MET A 397 -39.58 -45.75 9.30
CA MET A 397 -40.28 -45.58 10.59
C MET A 397 -40.12 -44.16 11.16
N LEU A 398 -39.03 -43.44 10.84
CA LEU A 398 -38.81 -42.08 11.29
C LEU A 398 -39.80 -41.08 10.66
N LYS A 399 -40.24 -41.31 9.41
CA LYS A 399 -41.30 -40.49 8.79
C LYS A 399 -42.63 -40.71 9.49
N VAL A 400 -42.98 -41.98 9.74
CA VAL A 400 -44.21 -42.35 10.46
C VAL A 400 -44.22 -41.78 11.87
N LEU A 401 -43.08 -41.78 12.55
CA LEU A 401 -42.95 -41.22 13.90
C LEU A 401 -43.12 -39.69 13.89
N ARG A 402 -42.45 -38.98 12.96
CA ARG A 402 -42.62 -37.53 12.78
C ARG A 402 -44.08 -37.19 12.51
N ASP A 403 -44.73 -37.93 11.60
CA ASP A 403 -46.09 -37.64 11.17
C ASP A 403 -47.12 -37.94 12.27
N LYS A 404 -46.90 -38.99 13.07
CA LYS A 404 -47.76 -39.30 14.22
C LYS A 404 -47.59 -38.31 15.38
N LEU A 405 -46.37 -37.84 15.62
CA LEU A 405 -46.05 -36.94 16.75
C LEU A 405 -46.08 -35.45 16.38
N LYS A 406 -46.32 -35.11 15.10
CA LYS A 406 -46.37 -33.73 14.56
C LYS A 406 -45.12 -32.89 14.92
N LEU A 407 -43.94 -33.49 14.83
CA LEU A 407 -42.68 -32.82 15.17
C LEU A 407 -42.17 -31.95 14.02
N THR A 408 -41.74 -30.73 14.33
CA THR A 408 -41.06 -29.80 13.41
C THR A 408 -39.55 -29.89 13.61
N ILE A 409 -38.79 -29.83 12.51
CA ILE A 409 -37.32 -29.86 12.52
C ILE A 409 -36.84 -28.46 12.16
N GLU A 410 -36.19 -27.78 13.09
CA GLU A 410 -35.53 -26.50 12.87
C GLU A 410 -34.12 -26.66 12.30
#